data_AF-A0A0M4T8H8-F1
#
_entry.id   AF-A0A0M4T8H8-F1
#
_cell.length_a   1.000
_cell.length_b   1.000
_cell.length_c   1.000
_cell.angle_alpha   90.00
_cell.angle_beta   90.00
_cell.angle_gamma   90.00
#
_symmetry.space_group_name_H-M   'P 1'
#
loop_
_entity.id
_entity.type
_entity.pdbx_description
1 polymer ?
#
loop_
_entity_poly.entity_id
_entity_poly.type
_entity_poly.pdbx_seq_one_letter_code
_entity_poly.pdbx_strand_id
1 'polypeptide(L)'
;MILKLNVKLHYRLSAPMDLLLQIEAADLADQQVRSAEIWTSDVAYFSRVAADDGIGERIWIRSEWDFSCTYIAEIAVDRPALDISALPQAPLHLLPGETIKHLMPSRYCPSDQFQAFVDAEFGDLAGGARIAAMRDWIESTFSYVPGSSHAQTTALDSFVQRQGVCRDFAHVLVTLARASSIPARFASVYAPDVTPQDFHAVAEVYLAGSWHLIDPTGMADADTMARIGVGSDASSVAFLTGFGSMELVNQSVSVTRQA
;
A
#
# COMPACT_ATOMS: atom_id res chain seq x y z
N MET A 1 -5.22 19.50 2.91
CA MET A 1 -5.53 19.01 4.29
C MET A 1 -4.23 18.70 5.03
N ILE A 2 -4.19 18.75 6.38
CA ILE A 2 -3.02 18.31 7.16
C ILE A 2 -3.38 17.09 8.02
N LEU A 3 -2.58 16.04 7.95
CA LEU A 3 -2.67 14.83 8.77
C LEU A 3 -1.60 14.86 9.86
N LYS A 4 -1.96 14.49 11.09
CA LYS A 4 -1.03 14.23 12.19
C LYS A 4 -0.92 12.73 12.43
N LEU A 5 0.31 12.25 12.40
CA LEU A 5 0.66 10.84 12.52
C LEU A 5 1.33 10.60 13.88
N ASN A 6 0.96 9.50 14.54
CA ASN A 6 1.68 8.97 15.69
C ASN A 6 1.69 7.45 15.61
N VAL A 7 2.87 6.88 15.41
CA VAL A 7 3.07 5.45 15.25
C VAL A 7 4.04 4.95 16.30
N LYS A 8 3.69 3.84 16.95
CA LYS A 8 4.55 3.13 17.90
C LYS A 8 4.61 1.67 17.54
N LEU A 9 5.82 1.15 17.41
CA LEU A 9 6.10 -0.25 17.15
C LEU A 9 7.05 -0.79 18.22
N HIS A 10 6.84 -2.04 18.61
CA HIS A 10 7.70 -2.75 19.55
C HIS A 10 7.70 -4.24 19.21
N TYR A 11 8.89 -4.78 18.97
CA TYR A 11 9.14 -6.15 18.59
C TYR A 11 10.21 -6.77 19.46
N ARG A 12 9.97 -8.01 19.88
CA ARG A 12 10.99 -8.86 20.51
C ARG A 12 11.67 -9.69 19.43
N LEU A 13 12.99 -9.70 19.44
CA LEU A 13 13.82 -10.40 18.46
C LEU A 13 14.32 -11.72 19.06
N SER A 14 14.35 -12.79 18.26
CA SER A 14 14.85 -14.10 18.71
C SER A 14 16.38 -14.18 18.80
N ALA A 15 17.08 -13.29 18.12
CA ALA A 15 18.53 -13.14 18.07
C ALA A 15 18.88 -11.79 17.41
N PRO A 16 20.13 -11.32 17.52
CA PRO A 16 20.60 -10.14 16.79
C PRO A 16 20.38 -10.28 15.28
N MET A 17 19.66 -9.32 14.69
CA MET A 17 19.30 -9.38 13.27
C MET A 17 19.19 -8.00 12.62
N ASP A 18 19.23 -8.03 11.29
CA ASP A 18 18.95 -6.89 10.47
C ASP A 18 17.43 -6.77 10.25
N LEU A 19 16.93 -5.54 10.32
CA LEU A 19 15.56 -5.14 10.10
C LEU A 19 15.53 -4.09 8.98
N LEU A 20 14.45 -4.09 8.21
CA LEU A 20 14.20 -3.10 7.17
C LEU A 20 12.83 -2.46 7.42
N LEU A 21 12.86 -1.24 7.94
CA LEU A 21 11.67 -0.46 8.33
C LEU A 21 11.25 0.48 7.20
N GLN A 22 9.95 0.64 7.00
CA GLN A 22 9.36 1.59 6.05
C GLN A 22 8.03 2.12 6.60
N ILE A 23 8.11 3.16 7.43
CA ILE A 23 6.94 3.82 8.05
C ILE A 23 6.96 5.35 7.88
N GLU A 24 8.08 5.94 7.47
CA GLU A 24 8.13 7.39 7.22
C GLU A 24 7.28 7.72 5.97
N ALA A 25 6.46 8.77 6.06
CA ALA A 25 5.65 9.20 4.92
C ALA A 25 6.55 9.80 3.82
N ALA A 26 6.24 9.53 2.56
CA ALA A 26 7.00 10.06 1.43
C ALA A 26 6.77 11.57 1.25
N ASP A 27 7.81 12.30 0.85
CA ASP A 27 7.71 13.71 0.44
C ASP A 27 7.58 13.80 -1.10
N LEU A 28 6.45 14.31 -1.59
CA LEU A 28 6.03 14.23 -2.99
C LEU A 28 5.39 15.55 -3.46
N ALA A 29 5.06 15.64 -4.75
CA ALA A 29 4.47 16.86 -5.31
C ALA A 29 3.07 17.19 -4.75
N ASP A 30 2.27 16.17 -4.45
CA ASP A 30 0.88 16.24 -3.98
C ASP A 30 0.73 15.87 -2.48
N GLN A 31 1.83 15.61 -1.78
CA GLN A 31 1.88 15.50 -0.32
C GLN A 31 3.24 15.97 0.21
N GLN A 32 3.25 16.82 1.23
CA GLN A 32 4.48 17.41 1.77
C GLN A 32 4.67 17.05 3.24
N VAL A 33 5.86 16.56 3.59
CA VAL A 33 6.24 16.32 4.99
C VAL A 33 6.58 17.67 5.64
N ARG A 34 5.70 18.18 6.52
CA ARG A 34 5.91 19.47 7.22
C ARG A 34 6.88 19.33 8.39
N SER A 35 6.75 18.23 9.11
CA SER A 35 7.63 17.84 10.21
C SER A 35 7.59 16.32 10.33
N ALA A 36 8.71 15.72 10.72
CA ALA A 36 8.83 14.30 10.95
C ALA A 36 9.97 14.03 11.93
N GLU A 37 9.69 13.19 12.93
CA GLU A 37 10.66 12.73 13.91
C GLU A 37 10.48 11.23 14.10
N ILE A 38 11.60 10.50 14.08
CA ILE A 38 11.64 9.07 14.40
C ILE A 38 12.66 8.83 15.52
N TRP A 39 12.22 8.13 16.55
CA TRP A 39 13.08 7.65 17.63
C TRP A 39 13.03 6.14 17.65
N THR A 40 14.18 5.50 17.81
CA THR A 40 14.29 4.05 17.99
C THR A 40 14.78 3.74 19.40
N SER A 41 14.66 2.48 19.81
CA SER A 41 15.52 1.92 20.85
C SER A 41 17.00 2.04 20.46
N ASP A 42 17.90 1.74 21.40
CA ASP A 42 19.32 1.65 21.09
C ASP A 42 19.54 0.56 20.02
N VAL A 43 20.24 0.93 18.94
CA VAL A 43 20.45 0.07 17.77
C VAL A 43 21.91 0.15 17.35
N ALA A 44 22.49 -0.99 16.98
CA ALA A 44 23.88 -1.09 16.58
C ALA A 44 24.14 -0.46 15.21
N TYR A 45 23.10 -0.30 14.39
CA TYR A 45 23.19 0.32 13.07
C TYR A 45 21.88 1.00 12.69
N PHE A 46 21.97 2.13 11.99
CA PHE A 46 20.86 2.86 11.40
C PHE A 46 21.31 3.54 10.11
N SER A 47 20.64 3.25 8.98
CA SER A 47 20.89 3.95 7.71
C SER A 47 19.66 4.00 6.83
N ARG A 48 19.44 5.14 6.18
CA ARG A 48 18.38 5.33 5.18
C ARG A 48 18.85 4.90 3.80
N VAL A 49 17.93 4.37 3.01
CA VAL A 49 18.11 4.00 1.60
C VAL A 49 16.83 4.31 0.82
N ALA A 50 16.94 4.52 -0.49
CA ALA A 50 15.77 4.75 -1.34
C ALA A 50 14.81 3.55 -1.32
N ALA A 51 13.50 3.82 -1.30
CA ALA A 51 12.46 2.81 -1.49
C ALA A 51 12.21 2.52 -2.99
N ASP A 52 11.36 1.53 -3.28
CA ASP A 52 11.01 1.17 -4.65
C ASP A 52 10.30 2.35 -5.37
N ASP A 53 10.51 2.43 -6.69
CA ASP A 53 10.09 3.55 -7.54
C ASP A 53 10.54 4.96 -7.08
N GLY A 54 11.50 5.04 -6.15
CA GLY A 54 11.93 6.31 -5.57
C GLY A 54 10.86 7.00 -4.72
N ILE A 55 9.85 6.26 -4.25
CA ILE A 55 8.77 6.81 -3.41
C ILE A 55 9.03 6.48 -1.94
N GLY A 56 9.56 7.46 -1.22
CA GLY A 56 9.91 7.35 0.19
C GLY A 56 11.27 6.69 0.41
N GLU A 57 11.55 6.36 1.68
CA GLU A 57 12.79 5.75 2.11
C GLU A 57 12.54 4.50 2.95
N ARG A 58 13.56 3.66 3.05
CA ARG A 58 13.61 2.51 3.95
C ARG A 58 14.79 2.70 4.91
N ILE A 59 14.68 2.16 6.11
CA ILE A 59 15.71 2.26 7.13
C ILE A 59 16.25 0.87 7.42
N TRP A 60 17.53 0.67 7.13
CA TRP A 60 18.30 -0.47 7.64
C TRP A 60 18.63 -0.27 9.10
N ILE A 61 18.25 -1.25 9.91
CA ILE A 61 18.47 -1.24 11.36
C ILE A 61 19.10 -2.56 11.74
N ARG A 62 20.13 -2.53 12.59
CA ARG A 62 20.62 -3.74 13.26
C ARG A 62 20.33 -3.64 14.74
N SER A 63 19.57 -4.59 15.27
CA SER A 63 19.22 -4.63 16.68
C SER A 63 19.52 -6.01 17.29
N GLU A 64 19.64 -6.06 18.61
CA GLU A 64 20.00 -7.29 19.34
C GLU A 64 18.77 -8.13 19.71
N TRP A 65 18.07 -7.77 20.78
CA TRP A 65 17.00 -8.61 21.36
C TRP A 65 15.63 -7.94 21.32
N ASP A 66 15.61 -6.64 21.08
CA ASP A 66 14.41 -5.82 21.13
C ASP A 66 14.53 -4.70 20.12
N PHE A 67 13.42 -4.30 19.53
CA PHE A 67 13.35 -3.14 18.67
C PHE A 67 12.06 -2.40 18.94
N SER A 68 12.16 -1.13 19.32
CA SER A 68 11.02 -0.24 19.35
C SER A 68 11.29 1.02 18.55
N CYS A 69 10.23 1.60 17.99
CA CYS A 69 10.31 2.93 17.39
C CYS A 69 9.02 3.71 17.59
N THR A 70 9.18 5.04 17.66
CA THR A 70 8.08 6.01 17.62
C THR A 70 8.31 6.93 16.43
N TYR A 71 7.31 7.08 15.57
CA TYR A 71 7.31 8.02 14.45
C TYR A 71 6.16 9.01 14.60
N ILE A 72 6.47 10.30 14.58
CA ILE A 72 5.50 11.39 14.66
C ILE A 72 5.75 12.32 13.48
N ALA A 73 4.68 12.71 12.77
CA ALA A 73 4.80 13.60 11.63
C ALA A 73 3.53 14.40 11.35
N GLU A 74 3.70 15.53 10.66
CA GLU A 74 2.62 16.33 10.08
C GLU A 74 2.74 16.33 8.55
N ILE A 75 1.73 15.81 7.86
CA ILE A 75 1.74 15.64 6.40
C ILE A 75 0.66 16.51 5.79
N ALA A 76 1.04 17.46 4.93
CA ALA A 76 0.10 18.22 4.14
C ALA A 76 -0.24 17.46 2.86
N VAL A 77 -1.49 17.04 2.67
CA VAL A 77 -1.99 16.41 1.44
C VAL A 77 -2.71 17.46 0.61
N ASP A 78 -2.26 17.66 -0.63
CA ASP A 78 -2.80 18.64 -1.60
C ASP A 78 -3.25 17.95 -2.91
N ARG A 79 -3.66 16.68 -2.78
CA ARG A 79 -4.16 15.89 -3.89
C ARG A 79 -5.62 16.25 -4.18
N PRO A 80 -6.00 16.48 -5.44
CA PRO A 80 -7.40 16.72 -5.79
C PRO A 80 -8.24 15.44 -5.66
N ALA A 81 -9.49 15.58 -5.25
CA ALA A 81 -10.50 14.55 -5.42
C ALA A 81 -10.86 14.45 -6.91
N LEU A 82 -10.49 13.33 -7.55
CA LEU A 82 -10.73 13.08 -8.97
C LEU A 82 -11.76 11.97 -9.15
N ASP A 83 -12.65 12.15 -10.12
CA ASP A 83 -13.46 11.05 -10.63
C ASP A 83 -12.60 10.17 -11.54
N ILE A 84 -12.10 9.07 -10.96
CA ILE A 84 -11.26 8.12 -11.67
C ILE A 84 -12.00 7.45 -12.83
N SER A 85 -13.33 7.35 -12.80
CA SER A 85 -14.12 6.62 -13.80
C SER A 85 -14.03 7.26 -15.20
N ALA A 86 -13.79 8.58 -15.25
CA ALA A 86 -13.64 9.34 -16.48
C ALA A 86 -12.24 9.26 -17.11
N LEU A 87 -11.26 8.65 -16.43
CA LEU A 87 -9.87 8.68 -16.88
C LEU A 87 -9.58 7.61 -17.95
N PRO A 88 -9.00 7.97 -19.11
CA PRO A 88 -8.65 7.00 -20.14
C PRO A 88 -7.43 6.16 -19.77
N GLN A 89 -7.41 4.91 -20.25
CA GLN A 89 -6.22 4.08 -20.30
C GLN A 89 -5.34 4.51 -21.47
N ALA A 90 -4.03 4.63 -21.23
CA ALA A 90 -3.07 4.84 -22.31
C ALA A 90 -2.91 3.56 -23.15
N PRO A 91 -2.79 3.65 -24.49
CA PRO A 91 -2.40 2.50 -25.31
C PRO A 91 -1.10 1.88 -24.81
N LEU A 92 -1.02 0.55 -24.74
CA LEU A 92 0.12 -0.16 -24.14
C LEU A 92 1.49 0.24 -24.71
N HIS A 93 1.56 0.46 -26.02
CA HIS A 93 2.80 0.83 -26.71
C HIS A 93 3.25 2.29 -26.45
N LEU A 94 2.44 3.08 -25.73
CA LEU A 94 2.75 4.45 -25.31
C LEU A 94 3.00 4.56 -23.80
N LEU A 95 2.98 3.43 -23.08
CA LEU A 95 3.25 3.43 -21.65
C LEU A 95 4.74 3.75 -21.38
N PRO A 96 5.04 4.58 -20.36
CA PRO A 96 6.40 4.81 -19.91
C PRO A 96 7.07 3.54 -19.39
N GLY A 97 8.40 3.47 -19.53
CA GLY A 97 9.19 2.28 -19.17
C GLY A 97 9.06 1.87 -17.70
N GLU A 98 8.94 2.82 -16.79
CA GLU A 98 8.78 2.59 -15.35
C GLU A 98 7.46 1.89 -15.00
N THR A 99 6.44 1.99 -15.85
CA THR A 99 5.15 1.33 -15.63
C THR A 99 5.14 -0.14 -16.03
N ILE A 100 6.10 -0.58 -16.86
CA ILE A 100 6.10 -1.92 -17.47
C ILE A 100 6.16 -3.02 -16.41
N LYS A 101 7.00 -2.85 -15.37
CA LYS A 101 7.10 -3.85 -14.28
C LYS A 101 5.77 -4.03 -13.54
N HIS A 102 4.93 -2.99 -13.54
CA HIS A 102 3.62 -2.96 -12.87
C HIS A 102 2.48 -3.50 -13.72
N LEU A 103 2.77 -4.02 -14.92
CA LEU A 103 1.87 -4.90 -15.68
C LEU A 103 2.09 -6.37 -15.33
N MET A 104 3.27 -6.72 -14.79
CA MET A 104 3.68 -8.11 -14.62
C MET A 104 3.09 -8.73 -13.34
N PRO A 105 2.87 -10.05 -13.32
CA PRO A 105 2.56 -10.77 -12.09
C PRO A 105 3.67 -10.59 -11.04
N SER A 106 3.29 -10.68 -9.77
CA SER A 106 4.23 -10.62 -8.64
C SER A 106 3.87 -11.66 -7.57
N ARG A 107 4.66 -11.77 -6.50
CA ARG A 107 4.53 -12.83 -5.47
C ARG A 107 3.11 -12.96 -4.92
N TYR A 108 2.42 -11.85 -4.69
CA TYR A 108 1.07 -11.84 -4.14
C TYR A 108 -0.02 -11.51 -5.17
N CYS A 109 0.36 -11.14 -6.39
CA CYS A 109 -0.57 -10.70 -7.44
C CYS A 109 -0.39 -11.55 -8.72
N PRO A 110 -0.93 -12.78 -8.77
CA PRO A 110 -0.83 -13.66 -9.94
C PRO A 110 -1.80 -13.25 -11.07
N SER A 111 -1.61 -12.06 -11.65
CA SER A 111 -2.53 -11.43 -12.62
C SER A 111 -2.71 -12.22 -13.91
N ASP A 112 -1.73 -13.04 -14.29
CA ASP A 112 -1.78 -13.95 -15.44
C ASP A 112 -2.90 -15.00 -15.35
N GLN A 113 -3.46 -15.23 -14.15
CA GLN A 113 -4.53 -16.20 -13.92
C GLN A 113 -5.94 -15.57 -13.97
N PHE A 114 -6.05 -14.25 -14.15
CA PHE A 114 -7.31 -13.51 -13.97
C PHE A 114 -7.92 -12.94 -15.25
N GLN A 115 -7.25 -13.07 -16.39
CA GLN A 115 -7.68 -12.41 -17.64
C GLN A 115 -9.09 -12.85 -18.07
N ALA A 116 -9.38 -14.16 -18.05
CA ALA A 116 -10.69 -14.68 -18.42
C ALA A 116 -11.82 -14.14 -17.52
N PHE A 117 -11.57 -14.00 -16.22
CA PHE A 117 -12.54 -13.41 -15.28
C PHE A 117 -12.74 -11.92 -15.55
N VAL A 118 -11.65 -11.17 -15.73
CA VAL A 118 -11.71 -9.73 -16.00
C VAL A 118 -12.42 -9.40 -17.31
N ASP A 119 -12.21 -10.22 -18.34
CA ASP A 119 -12.87 -10.05 -19.64
C ASP A 119 -14.35 -10.43 -19.58
N ALA A 120 -14.70 -11.50 -18.86
CA ALA A 120 -16.10 -11.87 -18.68
C ALA A 120 -16.89 -10.83 -17.88
N GLU A 121 -16.31 -10.32 -16.79
CA GLU A 121 -17.06 -9.53 -15.81
C GLU A 121 -16.96 -8.03 -16.00
N PHE A 122 -15.89 -7.56 -16.64
CA PHE A 122 -15.64 -6.14 -16.85
C PHE A 122 -15.32 -5.80 -18.31
N GLY A 123 -15.51 -6.73 -19.26
CA GLY A 123 -15.14 -6.59 -20.68
C GLY A 123 -15.75 -5.40 -21.42
N ASP A 124 -16.95 -4.98 -21.00
CA ASP A 124 -17.68 -3.86 -21.61
C ASP A 124 -17.19 -2.47 -21.13
N LEU A 125 -16.27 -2.45 -20.16
CA LEU A 125 -15.70 -1.23 -19.59
C LEU A 125 -14.21 -1.11 -19.95
N ALA A 126 -13.69 0.12 -19.92
CA ALA A 126 -12.28 0.40 -20.20
C ALA A 126 -11.73 1.48 -19.25
N GLY A 127 -10.40 1.50 -19.10
CA GLY A 127 -9.69 2.48 -18.29
C GLY A 127 -10.28 2.68 -16.90
N GLY A 128 -10.46 3.94 -16.52
CA GLY A 128 -10.96 4.35 -15.22
C GLY A 128 -12.30 3.73 -14.83
N ALA A 129 -13.26 3.69 -15.76
CA ALA A 129 -14.57 3.09 -15.51
C ALA A 129 -14.46 1.61 -15.14
N ARG A 130 -13.52 0.89 -15.77
CA ARG A 130 -13.25 -0.51 -15.46
C ARG A 130 -12.63 -0.69 -14.07
N ILE A 131 -11.68 0.18 -13.69
CA ILE A 131 -11.08 0.18 -12.36
C ILE A 131 -12.12 0.49 -11.28
N ALA A 132 -12.98 1.48 -11.51
CA ALA A 132 -14.07 1.82 -10.58
C ALA A 132 -15.01 0.62 -10.38
N ALA A 133 -15.42 -0.05 -11.47
CA ALA A 133 -16.25 -1.25 -11.37
C ALA A 133 -15.56 -2.40 -10.62
N MET A 134 -14.26 -2.61 -10.82
CA MET A 134 -13.48 -3.60 -10.06
C MET A 134 -13.42 -3.24 -8.58
N ARG A 135 -13.18 -1.97 -8.23
CA ARG A 135 -13.19 -1.47 -6.86
C ARG A 135 -14.52 -1.79 -6.19
N ASP A 136 -15.61 -1.34 -6.79
CA ASP A 136 -16.96 -1.47 -6.23
C ASP A 136 -17.37 -2.94 -6.10
N TRP A 137 -16.95 -3.78 -7.04
CA TRP A 137 -17.16 -5.22 -6.97
C TRP A 137 -16.39 -5.86 -5.81
N ILE A 138 -15.13 -5.49 -5.58
CA ILE A 138 -14.36 -5.99 -4.42
C ILE A 138 -15.04 -5.55 -3.12
N GLU A 139 -15.35 -4.26 -3.00
CA GLU A 139 -15.98 -3.68 -1.80
C GLU A 139 -17.31 -4.36 -1.47
N SER A 140 -18.13 -4.67 -2.47
CA SER A 140 -19.45 -5.28 -2.27
C SER A 140 -19.43 -6.81 -2.10
N THR A 141 -18.40 -7.50 -2.58
CA THR A 141 -18.35 -8.97 -2.56
C THR A 141 -17.39 -9.56 -1.53
N PHE A 142 -16.52 -8.74 -0.92
CA PHE A 142 -15.56 -9.20 0.08
C PHE A 142 -15.98 -8.76 1.48
N SER A 143 -15.73 -9.63 2.46
CA SER A 143 -15.87 -9.28 3.88
C SER A 143 -14.53 -8.87 4.47
N TYR A 144 -14.49 -7.71 5.15
CA TYR A 144 -13.32 -7.29 5.91
C TYR A 144 -13.25 -8.06 7.24
N VAL A 145 -12.33 -9.02 7.36
CA VAL A 145 -12.26 -9.95 8.50
C VAL A 145 -10.82 -10.01 9.04
N PRO A 146 -10.51 -9.30 10.14
CA PRO A 146 -9.20 -9.40 10.78
C PRO A 146 -8.83 -10.84 11.13
N GLY A 147 -7.60 -11.26 10.82
CA GLY A 147 -7.11 -12.62 11.08
C GLY A 147 -7.57 -13.69 10.08
N SER A 148 -8.32 -13.32 9.03
CA SER A 148 -8.70 -14.25 7.95
C SER A 148 -7.56 -14.62 7.01
N SER A 149 -6.51 -13.80 6.95
CA SER A 149 -5.34 -13.98 6.09
C SER A 149 -4.04 -13.98 6.89
N HIS A 150 -2.95 -14.38 6.22
CA HIS A 150 -1.60 -14.41 6.78
C HIS A 150 -0.56 -13.91 5.78
N ALA A 151 0.70 -13.82 6.19
CA ALA A 151 1.78 -13.24 5.38
C ALA A 151 2.05 -13.94 4.03
N GLN A 152 1.50 -15.14 3.79
CA GLN A 152 1.66 -15.86 2.53
C GLN A 152 0.43 -15.78 1.61
N THR A 153 -0.72 -15.28 2.12
CA THR A 153 -1.97 -15.14 1.37
C THR A 153 -1.77 -14.27 0.14
N THR A 154 -2.23 -14.76 -1.01
CA THR A 154 -2.19 -14.10 -2.31
C THR A 154 -3.55 -13.55 -2.71
N ALA A 155 -3.59 -12.71 -3.75
CA ALA A 155 -4.84 -12.24 -4.34
C ALA A 155 -5.76 -13.39 -4.79
N LEU A 156 -5.19 -14.51 -5.27
CA LEU A 156 -5.97 -15.67 -5.66
C LEU A 156 -6.66 -16.31 -4.46
N ASP A 157 -5.95 -16.47 -3.34
CA ASP A 157 -6.51 -17.03 -2.12
C ASP A 157 -7.68 -16.17 -1.62
N SER A 158 -7.46 -14.85 -1.53
CA SER A 158 -8.48 -13.90 -1.08
C SER A 158 -9.66 -13.81 -2.05
N PHE A 159 -9.40 -13.90 -3.35
CA PHE A 159 -10.45 -13.96 -4.36
C PHE A 159 -11.36 -15.18 -4.19
N VAL A 160 -10.78 -16.35 -3.94
CA VAL A 160 -11.57 -17.57 -3.68
C VAL A 160 -12.33 -17.46 -2.36
N GLN A 161 -11.70 -16.93 -1.32
CA GLN A 161 -12.28 -16.86 0.02
C GLN A 161 -13.30 -15.73 0.21
N ARG A 162 -13.25 -14.67 -0.62
CA ARG A 162 -14.10 -13.46 -0.49
C ARG A 162 -14.00 -12.79 0.87
N GLN A 163 -12.83 -12.85 1.48
CA GLN A 163 -12.54 -12.17 2.75
C GLN A 163 -11.05 -11.81 2.83
N GLY A 164 -10.73 -10.85 3.69
CA GLY A 164 -9.36 -10.41 3.92
C GLY A 164 -9.29 -9.14 4.75
N VAL A 165 -8.13 -8.52 4.75
CA VAL A 165 -7.89 -7.17 5.27
C VAL A 165 -7.42 -6.23 4.15
N CYS A 166 -7.13 -4.96 4.44
CA CYS A 166 -6.75 -3.95 3.45
C CYS A 166 -5.67 -4.41 2.45
N ARG A 167 -4.64 -5.11 2.94
CA ARG A 167 -3.58 -5.72 2.12
C ARG A 167 -4.14 -6.63 1.03
N ASP A 168 -5.08 -7.48 1.39
CA ASP A 168 -5.63 -8.51 0.50
C ASP A 168 -6.54 -7.88 -0.56
N PHE A 169 -7.37 -6.92 -0.15
CA PHE A 169 -8.22 -6.15 -1.05
C PHE A 169 -7.37 -5.39 -2.08
N ALA A 170 -6.28 -4.74 -1.63
CA ALA A 170 -5.33 -4.07 -2.51
C ALA A 170 -4.65 -5.05 -3.49
N HIS A 171 -4.24 -6.24 -3.04
CA HIS A 171 -3.66 -7.26 -3.93
C HIS A 171 -4.66 -7.75 -4.98
N VAL A 172 -5.92 -7.96 -4.61
CA VAL A 172 -6.98 -8.32 -5.58
C VAL A 172 -7.15 -7.21 -6.61
N LEU A 173 -7.28 -5.94 -6.19
CA LEU A 173 -7.46 -4.84 -7.15
C LEU A 173 -6.25 -4.69 -8.08
N VAL A 174 -5.03 -4.76 -7.55
CA VAL A 174 -3.79 -4.74 -8.36
C VAL A 174 -3.79 -5.90 -9.37
N THR A 175 -4.21 -7.09 -8.95
CA THR A 175 -4.26 -8.28 -9.79
C THR A 175 -5.26 -8.14 -10.94
N LEU A 176 -6.48 -7.65 -10.65
CA LEU A 176 -7.52 -7.43 -11.65
C LEU A 176 -7.14 -6.30 -12.63
N ALA A 177 -6.56 -5.21 -12.13
CA ALA A 177 -6.09 -4.11 -12.97
C ALA A 177 -5.00 -4.58 -13.96
N ARG A 178 -4.01 -5.34 -13.48
CA ARG A 178 -2.95 -5.92 -14.32
C ARG A 178 -3.48 -6.92 -15.34
N ALA A 179 -4.43 -7.78 -14.94
CA ALA A 179 -5.12 -8.68 -15.85
C ALA A 179 -5.93 -7.93 -16.93
N SER A 180 -6.28 -6.66 -16.67
CA SER A 180 -6.88 -5.74 -17.63
C SER A 180 -5.87 -4.91 -18.44
N SER A 181 -4.57 -5.24 -18.35
CA SER A 181 -3.49 -4.49 -18.99
C SER A 181 -3.39 -3.02 -18.55
N ILE A 182 -3.85 -2.70 -17.33
CA ILE A 182 -3.66 -1.39 -16.69
C ILE A 182 -2.52 -1.55 -15.67
N PRO A 183 -1.42 -0.78 -15.77
CA PRO A 183 -0.35 -0.85 -14.79
C PRO A 183 -0.89 -0.52 -13.40
N ALA A 184 -0.61 -1.38 -12.44
CA ALA A 184 -1.06 -1.20 -11.06
C ALA A 184 0.03 -1.62 -10.08
N ARG A 185 0.15 -0.90 -8.97
CA ARG A 185 1.12 -1.17 -7.90
C ARG A 185 0.45 -1.08 -6.54
N PHE A 186 1.05 -1.73 -5.56
CA PHE A 186 0.61 -1.68 -4.18
C PHE A 186 1.16 -0.43 -3.52
N ALA A 187 0.34 0.24 -2.70
CA ALA A 187 0.74 1.40 -1.93
C ALA A 187 0.42 1.20 -0.45
N SER A 188 1.41 1.44 0.40
CA SER A 188 1.19 1.57 1.85
C SER A 188 0.93 3.04 2.18
N VAL A 189 -0.11 3.30 2.97
CA VAL A 189 -0.60 4.65 3.26
C VAL A 189 -1.03 4.81 4.71
N TYR A 190 -1.07 6.06 5.16
CA TYR A 190 -1.81 6.51 6.33
C TYR A 190 -3.14 7.11 5.88
N ALA A 191 -4.23 6.75 6.56
CA ALA A 191 -5.54 7.35 6.33
C ALA A 191 -6.32 7.50 7.66
N PRO A 192 -7.03 8.62 7.86
CA PRO A 192 -7.68 8.95 9.14
C PRO A 192 -9.00 8.21 9.40
N ASP A 193 -9.63 7.61 8.38
CA ASP A 193 -10.96 6.99 8.49
C ASP A 193 -10.92 5.45 8.56
N VAL A 194 -9.70 4.89 8.56
CA VAL A 194 -9.48 3.44 8.67
C VAL A 194 -9.93 2.95 10.04
N THR A 195 -10.79 1.93 10.06
CA THR A 195 -11.40 1.41 11.29
C THR A 195 -11.25 -0.12 11.40
N PRO A 196 -10.65 -0.64 12.48
CA PRO A 196 -9.92 0.09 13.52
C PRO A 196 -8.67 0.77 12.95
N GLN A 197 -8.24 1.88 13.58
CA GLN A 197 -7.10 2.64 13.07
C GLN A 197 -5.82 1.79 13.07
N ASP A 198 -5.24 1.65 11.88
CA ASP A 198 -3.97 0.97 11.63
C ASP A 198 -3.25 1.60 10.41
N PHE A 199 -2.11 1.04 10.01
CA PHE A 199 -1.60 1.21 8.64
C PHE A 199 -2.64 0.74 7.63
N HIS A 200 -2.65 1.37 6.46
CA HIS A 200 -3.56 0.97 5.40
C HIS A 200 -2.80 0.61 4.13
N ALA A 201 -3.46 -0.19 3.29
CA ALA A 201 -2.92 -0.66 2.04
C ALA A 201 -3.98 -0.50 0.95
N VAL A 202 -3.56 0.09 -0.17
CA VAL A 202 -4.43 0.43 -1.30
C VAL A 202 -3.71 0.10 -2.62
N ALA A 203 -4.41 0.23 -3.74
CA ALA A 203 -3.77 0.15 -5.06
C ALA A 203 -3.45 1.55 -5.58
N GLU A 204 -2.39 1.67 -6.39
CA GLU A 204 -2.26 2.77 -7.35
C GLU A 204 -2.38 2.20 -8.77
N VAL A 205 -3.15 2.88 -9.63
CA VAL A 205 -3.31 2.53 -11.05
C VAL A 205 -2.80 3.65 -11.95
N TYR A 206 -2.22 3.29 -13.10
CA TYR A 206 -1.73 4.26 -14.07
C TYR A 206 -2.78 4.58 -15.14
N LEU A 207 -3.35 5.77 -15.08
CA LEU A 207 -4.40 6.25 -15.99
C LEU A 207 -4.14 7.71 -16.36
N ALA A 208 -4.49 8.10 -17.59
CA ALA A 208 -4.33 9.47 -18.07
C ALA A 208 -2.92 10.07 -17.88
N GLY A 209 -1.87 9.25 -17.86
CA GLY A 209 -0.48 9.70 -17.70
C GLY A 209 0.00 9.88 -16.26
N SER A 210 -0.76 9.44 -15.24
CA SER A 210 -0.36 9.52 -13.84
C SER A 210 -0.85 8.35 -13.00
N TRP A 211 -0.26 8.18 -11.81
CA TRP A 211 -0.68 7.20 -10.80
C TRP A 211 -1.82 7.75 -9.94
N HIS A 212 -2.86 6.94 -9.72
CA HIS A 212 -4.06 7.29 -8.94
C HIS A 212 -4.30 6.26 -7.85
N LEU A 213 -4.47 6.72 -6.61
CA LEU A 213 -4.75 5.88 -5.43
C LEU A 213 -6.22 5.43 -5.44
N ILE A 214 -6.44 4.12 -5.27
CA ILE A 214 -7.76 3.51 -5.21
C ILE A 214 -7.82 2.60 -3.99
N ASP A 215 -8.77 2.88 -3.08
CA ASP A 215 -9.02 2.04 -1.91
C ASP A 215 -10.17 1.04 -2.17
N PRO A 216 -9.88 -0.26 -2.39
CA PRO A 216 -10.90 -1.29 -2.54
C PRO A 216 -11.67 -1.63 -1.26
N THR A 217 -11.25 -1.15 -0.08
CA THR A 217 -12.03 -1.37 1.15
C THR A 217 -13.11 -0.33 1.37
N GLY A 218 -13.10 0.77 0.61
CA GLY A 218 -14.03 1.90 0.79
C GLY A 218 -13.82 2.69 2.09
N MET A 219 -12.66 2.54 2.76
CA MET A 219 -12.43 3.19 4.07
C MET A 219 -11.81 4.57 3.94
N ALA A 220 -11.09 4.84 2.84
CA ALA A 220 -10.40 6.10 2.64
C ALA A 220 -10.45 6.58 1.19
N ASP A 221 -10.55 7.89 1.03
CA ASP A 221 -10.48 8.55 -0.28
C ASP A 221 -9.06 9.00 -0.61
N ALA A 222 -8.75 9.05 -1.91
CA ALA A 222 -7.41 9.38 -2.40
C ALA A 222 -6.91 10.72 -1.84
N ASP A 223 -7.72 11.76 -1.76
CA ASP A 223 -7.35 13.09 -1.24
C ASP A 223 -7.20 13.15 0.29
N THR A 224 -7.53 12.05 0.99
CA THR A 224 -7.48 11.97 2.46
C THR A 224 -6.34 11.12 3.01
N MET A 225 -5.55 10.48 2.14
CA MET A 225 -4.46 9.57 2.54
C MET A 225 -3.07 10.10 2.21
N ALA A 226 -2.08 9.75 3.03
CA ALA A 226 -0.66 10.03 2.82
C ALA A 226 0.11 8.75 2.53
N ARG A 227 0.85 8.72 1.42
CA ARG A 227 1.68 7.56 1.03
C ARG A 227 2.92 7.44 1.89
N ILE A 228 3.25 6.20 2.23
CA ILE A 228 4.50 5.77 2.86
C ILE A 228 5.45 5.29 1.76
N GLY A 229 4.97 4.39 0.91
CA GLY A 229 5.76 3.82 -0.18
C GLY A 229 4.91 2.99 -1.12
N VAL A 230 5.53 2.56 -2.21
CA VAL A 230 4.88 1.79 -3.28
C VAL A 230 5.78 0.66 -3.75
N GLY A 231 5.20 -0.31 -4.44
CA GLY A 231 5.95 -1.40 -5.06
C GLY A 231 5.03 -2.42 -5.73
N SER A 232 5.60 -3.44 -6.37
CA SER A 232 4.79 -4.40 -7.13
C SER A 232 3.78 -5.15 -6.27
N ASP A 233 4.10 -5.43 -5.00
CA ASP A 233 3.16 -5.92 -4.00
C ASP A 233 3.71 -5.68 -2.57
N ALA A 234 3.11 -6.31 -1.55
CA ALA A 234 3.52 -6.12 -0.16
C ALA A 234 4.96 -6.60 0.14
N SER A 235 5.59 -7.43 -0.71
CA SER A 235 6.98 -7.88 -0.49
C SER A 235 8.00 -6.75 -0.60
N SER A 236 7.68 -5.70 -1.37
CA SER A 236 8.52 -4.52 -1.56
C SER A 236 8.23 -3.37 -0.59
N VAL A 237 7.10 -3.40 0.14
CA VAL A 237 6.57 -2.25 0.90
C VAL A 237 6.07 -2.64 2.30
N ALA A 238 6.54 -3.77 2.84
CA ALA A 238 6.20 -4.15 4.21
C ALA A 238 6.71 -3.09 5.20
N PHE A 239 5.87 -2.70 6.17
CA PHE A 239 6.20 -1.69 7.17
C PHE A 239 7.44 -2.07 8.00
N LEU A 240 7.61 -3.37 8.29
CA LEU A 240 8.83 -3.91 8.87
C LEU A 240 9.11 -5.30 8.28
N THR A 241 10.34 -5.50 7.79
CA THR A 241 10.86 -6.82 7.44
C THR A 241 11.97 -7.21 8.41
N GLY A 242 11.83 -8.37 9.05
CA GLY A 242 12.91 -8.95 9.86
C GLY A 242 13.62 -10.07 9.10
N PHE A 243 14.95 -10.07 9.10
CA PHE A 243 15.77 -11.14 8.52
C PHE A 243 16.06 -12.23 9.57
N GLY A 244 14.98 -12.70 10.20
CA GLY A 244 15.00 -13.62 11.34
C GLY A 244 13.60 -13.71 11.97
N SER A 245 13.48 -14.47 13.06
CA SER A 245 12.20 -14.59 13.78
C SER A 245 12.03 -13.46 14.80
N MET A 246 10.87 -12.82 14.78
CA MET A 246 10.51 -11.74 15.70
C MET A 246 9.02 -11.83 16.08
N GLU A 247 8.70 -11.31 17.26
CA GLU A 247 7.35 -11.26 17.81
C GLU A 247 6.91 -9.80 17.93
N LEU A 248 5.74 -9.47 17.40
CA LEU A 248 5.12 -8.16 17.64
C LEU A 248 4.63 -8.10 19.09
N VAL A 249 5.20 -7.20 19.89
CA VAL A 249 4.81 -6.99 21.29
C VAL A 249 3.73 -5.92 21.40
N ASN A 250 3.88 -4.81 20.67
CA ASN A 250 2.91 -3.73 20.67
C ASN A 250 2.94 -2.94 19.35
N GLN A 251 1.75 -2.56 18.88
CA GLN A 251 1.55 -1.69 17.72
C GLN A 251 0.46 -0.67 18.04
N SER A 252 0.71 0.58 17.68
CA SER A 252 -0.30 1.63 17.69
C SER A 252 -0.04 2.56 16.51
N VAL A 253 -1.09 2.83 15.73
CA VAL A 253 -1.08 3.82 14.66
C VAL A 253 -2.23 4.78 14.94
N SER A 254 -1.96 6.07 14.87
CA SER A 254 -2.96 7.12 14.99
C SER A 254 -2.78 8.10 13.85
N VAL A 255 -3.86 8.36 13.12
CA VAL A 255 -3.93 9.32 12.02
C VAL A 255 -5.09 10.24 12.30
N THR A 256 -4.84 11.54 12.44
CA THR A 256 -5.90 12.52 12.71
C THR A 256 -5.79 13.70 11.77
N ARG A 257 -6.92 14.32 11.45
CA ARG A 257 -6.93 15.59 10.70
C ARG A 257 -6.62 16.73 11.66
N GLN A 258 -5.71 17.61 11.26
CA GLN A 258 -5.55 18.89 11.96
C GLN A 258 -6.75 19.77 11.65
N ALA A 259 -7.38 20.29 12.71
CA ALA A 259 -8.46 21.27 12.63
C ALA A 259 -7.97 22.62 12.10
#